data_AF-A0AA41X3T5-F1
#
_entry.id   AF-A0AA41X3T5-F1
#
_cell.length_a   1.000
_cell.length_b   1.000
_cell.length_c   1.000
_cell.angle_alpha   90.00
_cell.angle_beta   90.00
_cell.angle_gamma   90.00
#
_symmetry.space_group_name_H-M   'P 1'
#
loop_
_entity.id
_entity.type
_entity.pdbx_description
1 polymer ?
#
loop_
_entity_poly.entity_id
_entity_poly.type
_entity_poly.pdbx_seq_one_letter_code
_entity_poly.pdbx_strand_id
1 'polypeptide(L)'
;MTKLQRFIIAIPAVLLLAGIGMVWVFANWQSLFGQYRPMEALKAVYTLEVKGESVAMMHNIDNDTLYVTKGSITPLVDQMKEQGYELTAQDRTAGRLVFQRDSHTVSVPTQPFWRGYRVFINPPL
;
A
#
# COMPACT_ATOMS: atom_id res chain seq x y z
N MET A 1 25.65 11.63 37.46
CA MET A 1 25.71 11.71 35.99
C MET A 1 25.24 13.08 35.53
N THR A 2 26.14 13.91 34.99
CA THR A 2 25.80 15.26 34.52
C THR A 2 25.01 15.19 33.19
N LYS A 3 24.28 16.26 32.83
CA LYS A 3 23.52 16.32 31.55
C LYS A 3 24.42 16.00 30.35
N LEU A 4 25.66 16.46 30.36
CA LEU A 4 26.66 16.23 29.32
C LEU A 4 27.02 14.74 29.17
N GLN A 5 27.21 14.02 30.28
CA GLN A 5 27.47 12.57 30.26
C GLN A 5 26.29 11.77 29.69
N ARG A 6 25.05 12.21 29.93
CA ARG A 6 23.86 11.57 29.34
C ARG A 6 23.82 11.74 27.82
N PHE A 7 24.17 12.92 27.29
CA PHE A 7 24.22 13.16 25.85
C PHE A 7 25.31 12.34 25.14
N ILE A 8 26.51 12.26 25.73
CA ILE A 8 27.63 11.49 25.17
C ILE A 8 27.29 10.00 25.03
N ILE A 9 26.47 9.45 25.92
CA ILE A 9 26.03 8.04 25.86
C ILE A 9 24.79 7.89 24.97
N ALA A 10 23.85 8.83 25.03
CA ALA A 10 22.59 8.74 24.29
C ALA A 10 22.79 8.80 22.76
N ILE A 11 23.69 9.64 22.27
CA ILE A 11 23.93 9.79 20.82
C ILE A 11 24.42 8.47 20.19
N PRO A 12 25.50 7.82 20.65
CA PRO A 12 25.94 6.54 20.11
C PRO A 12 24.90 5.43 20.30
N ALA A 13 24.14 5.44 21.40
CA ALA A 13 23.04 4.48 21.58
C ALA A 13 21.94 4.65 20.52
N VAL A 14 21.54 5.89 20.20
CA VAL A 14 20.55 6.17 19.15
C VAL A 14 21.09 5.77 17.78
N LEU A 15 22.35 6.07 17.47
CA LEU A 15 22.98 5.66 16.21
C LEU A 15 23.06 4.15 16.07
N LEU A 16 23.38 3.44 17.15
CA LEU A 16 23.45 1.98 17.16
C LEU A 16 22.06 1.37 16.96
N LEU A 17 21.03 1.90 17.62
CA LEU A 17 19.64 1.49 17.39
C LEU A 17 19.17 1.77 15.96
N ALA A 18 19.51 2.93 15.41
CA ALA A 18 19.21 3.26 14.01
C ALA A 18 19.91 2.30 13.05
N GLY A 19 21.18 1.97 13.30
CA GLY A 19 21.95 1.00 12.51
C GLY A 19 21.34 -0.40 12.56
N ILE A 20 20.98 -0.90 13.75
CA ILE A 20 20.30 -2.20 13.91
C ILE A 20 18.96 -2.19 13.14
N GLY A 21 18.17 -1.12 13.29
CA GLY A 21 16.92 -0.96 12.57
C GLY A 21 17.11 -0.99 11.06
N MET A 22 18.14 -0.31 10.54
CA MET A 22 18.43 -0.27 9.11
C MET A 22 18.83 -1.65 8.57
N VAL A 23 19.70 -2.38 9.29
CA VAL A 23 20.08 -3.76 8.91
C VAL A 23 18.86 -4.67 8.93
N TRP A 24 17.99 -4.54 9.94
CA TRP A 24 16.78 -5.35 10.02
C TRP A 24 15.80 -5.08 8.88
N VAL A 25 15.58 -3.80 8.53
CA VAL A 25 14.74 -3.42 7.38
C VAL A 25 15.32 -3.96 6.08
N PHE A 26 16.64 -3.86 5.90
CA PHE A 26 17.31 -4.36 4.70
C PHE A 26 17.24 -5.89 4.59
N ALA A 27 17.46 -6.60 5.70
CA ALA A 27 17.34 -8.07 5.75
C ALA A 27 15.91 -8.56 5.47
N ASN A 28 14.90 -7.77 5.84
CA ASN A 28 13.49 -8.10 5.64
C ASN A 28 12.87 -7.36 4.44
N TRP A 29 13.68 -6.77 3.56
CA TRP A 29 13.21 -5.90 2.49
C TRP A 29 12.11 -6.54 1.62
N GLN A 30 12.34 -7.78 1.16
CA GLN A 30 11.37 -8.51 0.36
C GLN A 30 10.08 -8.83 1.12
N SER A 31 10.16 -9.10 2.42
CA SER A 31 8.97 -9.36 3.24
C SER A 31 8.19 -8.08 3.56
N LEU A 32 8.87 -6.93 3.65
CA LEU A 32 8.27 -5.65 4.00
C LEU A 32 7.68 -4.94 2.79
N PHE A 33 8.40 -4.98 1.66
CA PHE A 33 8.06 -4.22 0.48
C PHE A 33 7.78 -5.10 -0.74
N GLY A 34 8.19 -6.38 -0.77
CA GLY A 34 7.91 -7.28 -1.88
C GLY A 34 8.19 -6.66 -3.25
N GLN A 35 7.15 -6.61 -4.09
CA GLN A 35 7.17 -5.99 -5.43
C GLN A 35 6.89 -4.48 -5.42
N TYR A 36 6.73 -3.85 -4.26
CA TYR A 36 6.32 -2.47 -4.11
C TYR A 36 7.54 -1.56 -3.90
N ARG A 37 7.47 -0.34 -4.43
CA ARG A 37 8.49 0.68 -4.19
C ARG A 37 8.26 1.29 -2.80
N PRO A 38 9.24 1.25 -1.87
CA PRO A 38 9.03 1.67 -0.48
C PRO A 38 8.50 3.10 -0.34
N MET A 39 9.00 4.02 -1.15
CA MET A 39 8.57 5.42 -1.09
C MET A 39 7.14 5.60 -1.61
N GLU A 40 6.76 4.86 -2.65
CA GLU A 40 5.39 4.88 -3.21
C GLU A 40 4.40 4.23 -2.24
N ALA A 41 4.77 3.10 -1.65
CA ALA A 41 4.06 2.44 -0.55
C ALA A 41 3.82 3.38 0.63
N LEU A 42 4.86 4.09 1.08
CA LEU A 42 4.77 5.02 2.20
C LEU A 42 3.85 6.21 1.87
N LYS A 43 3.95 6.77 0.65
CA LYS A 43 3.03 7.82 0.18
C LYS A 43 1.59 7.33 0.17
N ALA A 44 1.32 6.12 -0.30
CA ALA A 44 -0.02 5.57 -0.32
C ALA A 44 -0.60 5.44 1.09
N VAL A 45 0.18 4.90 2.04
CA VAL A 45 -0.23 4.82 3.44
C VAL A 45 -0.45 6.21 4.04
N TYR A 46 0.42 7.18 3.75
CA TYR A 46 0.26 8.56 4.19
C TYR A 46 -1.04 9.19 3.66
N THR A 47 -1.35 8.97 2.37
CA THR A 47 -2.59 9.45 1.75
C THR A 47 -3.83 8.84 2.43
N LEU A 48 -3.81 7.55 2.76
CA LEU A 48 -4.92 6.88 3.43
C LEU A 48 -5.07 7.28 4.92
N GLU A 49 -3.96 7.33 5.67
CA GLU A 49 -3.99 7.51 7.13
C GLU A 49 -3.97 8.98 7.57
N VAL A 50 -3.23 9.83 6.84
CA VAL A 50 -2.97 11.21 7.26
C VAL A 50 -3.82 12.20 6.47
N LYS A 51 -3.93 12.03 5.15
CA LYS A 51 -4.82 12.87 4.34
C LYS A 51 -6.30 12.46 4.45
N GLY A 52 -6.58 11.24 4.92
CA GLY A 52 -7.94 10.73 5.07
C GLY A 52 -8.62 10.40 3.74
N GLU A 53 -7.86 10.22 2.67
CA GLU A 53 -8.41 9.76 1.39
C GLU A 53 -8.80 8.27 1.50
N SER A 54 -9.84 7.87 0.77
CA SER A 54 -10.38 6.50 0.84
C SER A 54 -9.67 5.52 -0.11
N VAL A 55 -8.99 6.06 -1.14
CA VAL A 55 -8.20 5.33 -2.12
C VAL A 55 -6.89 6.10 -2.38
N ALA A 56 -5.77 5.40 -2.43
CA ALA A 56 -4.48 5.98 -2.82
C ALA A 56 -3.91 5.27 -4.04
N MET A 57 -3.22 6.01 -4.91
CA MET A 57 -2.51 5.46 -6.07
C MET A 57 -1.02 5.31 -5.76
N MET A 58 -0.40 4.24 -6.28
CA MET A 58 1.04 4.01 -6.23
C MET A 58 1.52 3.18 -7.42
N HIS A 59 2.83 3.10 -7.63
CA HIS A 59 3.42 2.22 -8.66
C HIS A 59 4.28 1.12 -8.04
N ASN A 60 4.23 -0.09 -8.61
CA ASN A 60 5.13 -1.19 -8.24
C ASN A 60 6.51 -1.05 -8.92
N ILE A 61 7.41 -2.02 -8.68
CA ILE A 61 8.73 -2.04 -9.33
C ILE A 61 8.64 -2.10 -10.86
N ASP A 62 7.61 -2.75 -11.40
CA ASP A 62 7.35 -2.93 -12.84
C ASP A 62 6.63 -1.74 -13.50
N ASN A 63 6.35 -0.68 -12.72
CA ASN A 63 5.53 0.49 -13.10
C ASN A 63 4.04 0.20 -13.37
N ASP A 64 3.50 -0.92 -12.89
CA ASP A 64 2.05 -1.11 -12.84
C ASP A 64 1.42 -0.07 -11.92
N THR A 65 0.27 0.45 -12.33
CA THR A 65 -0.56 1.33 -11.52
C THR A 65 -1.32 0.50 -10.51
N LEU A 66 -1.17 0.85 -9.24
CA LEU A 66 -1.81 0.19 -8.12
C LEU A 66 -2.70 1.17 -7.38
N TYR A 67 -3.90 0.73 -7.04
CA TYR A 67 -4.79 1.46 -6.13
C TYR A 67 -4.85 0.74 -4.79
N VAL A 68 -4.79 1.47 -3.69
CA VAL A 68 -4.71 0.96 -2.33
C VAL A 68 -5.92 1.44 -1.55
N THR A 69 -6.59 0.54 -0.83
CA THR A 69 -7.66 0.87 0.10
C THR A 69 -7.40 0.29 1.48
N LYS A 70 -7.98 0.91 2.51
CA LYS A 70 -7.95 0.41 3.89
C LYS A 70 -9.23 -0.38 4.20
N GLY A 71 -9.07 -1.66 4.53
CA GLY A 71 -10.09 -2.56 5.04
C GLY A 71 -11.07 -3.08 3.98
N SER A 72 -11.83 -2.17 3.37
CA SER A 72 -12.89 -2.49 2.42
C SER A 72 -12.48 -2.23 0.97
N ILE A 73 -13.11 -2.97 0.05
CA ILE A 73 -13.03 -2.70 -1.40
C ILE A 73 -13.98 -1.57 -1.84
N THR A 74 -14.95 -1.21 -1.00
CA THR A 74 -16.03 -0.25 -1.30
C THR A 74 -15.52 1.05 -1.92
N PRO A 75 -14.46 1.71 -1.38
CA PRO A 75 -13.97 2.96 -1.96
C PRO A 75 -13.56 2.85 -3.43
N LEU A 76 -12.92 1.74 -3.82
CA LEU A 76 -12.55 1.51 -5.21
C LEU A 76 -13.78 1.22 -6.07
N VAL A 77 -14.72 0.43 -5.54
CA VAL A 77 -15.97 0.11 -6.25
C VAL A 77 -16.78 1.37 -6.52
N ASP A 78 -16.84 2.29 -5.55
CA ASP A 78 -17.52 3.58 -5.70
C ASP A 78 -16.84 4.45 -6.77
N GLN A 79 -15.50 4.56 -6.76
CA GLN A 79 -14.77 5.25 -7.83
C GLN A 79 -14.99 4.63 -9.21
N MET A 80 -14.97 3.30 -9.31
CA MET A 80 -15.27 2.58 -10.56
C MET A 80 -16.69 2.88 -11.04
N LYS A 81 -17.66 2.95 -10.12
CA LYS A 81 -19.05 3.29 -10.42
C LYS A 81 -19.22 4.71 -10.91
N GLU A 82 -18.49 5.67 -10.36
CA GLU A 82 -18.43 7.04 -10.87
C GLU A 82 -17.90 7.10 -12.31
N GLN A 83 -17.01 6.17 -12.68
CA GLN A 83 -16.51 5.99 -14.06
C GLN A 83 -17.46 5.16 -14.96
N GLY A 84 -18.65 4.79 -14.49
CA GLY A 84 -19.65 4.05 -15.25
C GLY A 84 -19.45 2.53 -15.28
N TYR A 85 -18.62 1.98 -14.40
CA TYR A 85 -18.46 0.54 -14.24
C TYR A 85 -19.38 -0.02 -13.15
N GLU A 86 -19.96 -1.19 -13.40
CA GLU A 86 -20.74 -1.94 -12.42
C GLU A 86 -19.98 -3.19 -11.97
N LEU A 87 -19.94 -3.45 -10.66
CA LEU A 87 -19.34 -4.67 -10.12
C LEU A 87 -20.28 -5.85 -10.37
N THR A 88 -19.88 -6.78 -11.22
CA THR A 88 -20.71 -7.95 -11.61
C THR A 88 -20.32 -9.22 -10.87
N ALA A 89 -19.06 -9.36 -10.46
CA ALA A 89 -18.62 -10.49 -9.64
C ALA A 89 -17.44 -10.14 -8.72
N GLN A 90 -17.40 -10.79 -7.57
CA GLN A 90 -16.25 -10.80 -6.67
C GLN A 90 -15.75 -12.24 -6.51
N ASP A 91 -14.62 -12.56 -7.12
CA ASP A 91 -13.95 -13.83 -6.89
C ASP A 91 -12.98 -13.69 -5.72
N ARG A 92 -13.42 -14.12 -4.54
CA ARG A 92 -12.61 -14.09 -3.32
C ARG A 92 -11.48 -15.12 -3.32
N THR A 93 -11.62 -16.20 -4.09
CA THR A 93 -10.66 -17.30 -4.15
C THR A 93 -9.51 -16.95 -5.09
N ALA A 94 -9.82 -16.45 -6.28
CA ALA A 94 -8.83 -15.95 -7.22
C ALA A 94 -8.31 -14.55 -6.86
N GLY A 95 -8.98 -13.86 -5.93
CA GLY A 95 -8.63 -12.51 -5.52
C GLY A 95 -8.83 -11.50 -6.63
N ARG A 96 -10.00 -11.47 -7.28
CA ARG A 96 -10.28 -10.57 -8.42
C ARG A 96 -11.65 -9.93 -8.28
N LEU A 97 -11.78 -8.70 -8.76
CA LEU A 97 -13.05 -8.02 -8.97
C LEU A 97 -13.34 -7.97 -10.46
N VAL A 98 -14.58 -8.25 -10.83
CA VAL A 98 -15.02 -8.19 -12.23
C VAL A 98 -16.01 -7.05 -12.35
N PHE A 99 -15.68 -6.12 -13.25
CA PHE A 99 -16.48 -4.96 -13.56
C PHE A 99 -16.97 -5.03 -15.00
N GLN A 100 -18.14 -4.47 -15.26
CA GLN A 100 -18.71 -4.34 -16.59
C GLN A 100 -19.06 -2.89 -16.87
N ARG A 101 -18.76 -2.44 -18.08
CA ARG A 101 -19.22 -1.17 -18.63
C ARG A 101 -19.62 -1.42 -20.08
N ASP A 102 -20.88 -1.16 -20.40
CA ASP A 102 -21.47 -1.49 -21.70
C ASP A 102 -21.24 -2.98 -22.07
N SER A 103 -20.60 -3.24 -23.21
CA SER A 103 -20.21 -4.57 -23.68
C SER A 103 -18.82 -5.03 -23.24
N HIS A 104 -18.11 -4.25 -22.39
CA HIS A 104 -16.75 -4.55 -21.97
C HIS A 104 -16.71 -5.05 -20.53
N THR A 105 -15.98 -6.15 -20.31
CA THR A 105 -15.72 -6.71 -18.99
C THR A 105 -14.25 -6.54 -18.64
N VAL A 106 -13.97 -6.01 -17.45
CA VAL A 106 -12.61 -5.82 -16.92
C VAL A 106 -12.45 -6.61 -15.63
N SER A 107 -11.37 -7.38 -15.56
CA SER A 107 -10.98 -8.10 -14.34
C SER A 107 -9.83 -7.38 -13.66
N VAL A 108 -10.05 -6.94 -12.43
CA VAL A 108 -9.07 -6.23 -11.60
C VAL A 108 -8.54 -7.21 -10.55
N PRO A 109 -7.27 -7.64 -10.65
CA PRO A 109 -6.62 -8.44 -9.62
C PRO A 109 -6.52 -7.67 -8.31
N THR A 110 -6.70 -8.37 -7.20
CA THR A 110 -6.62 -7.84 -5.85
C THR A 110 -5.66 -8.67 -5.02
N GLN A 111 -4.83 -8.02 -4.21
CA GLN A 111 -3.91 -8.71 -3.33
C GLN A 111 -3.78 -7.99 -1.99
N PRO A 112 -3.47 -8.71 -0.89
CA PRO A 112 -3.06 -8.09 0.35
C PRO A 112 -1.74 -7.32 0.15
N PHE A 113 -1.64 -6.14 0.73
CA PHE A 113 -0.42 -5.34 0.71
C PHE A 113 0.26 -5.29 2.06
N TRP A 114 -0.49 -4.85 3.08
CA TRP A 114 -0.08 -4.83 4.48
C TRP A 114 -1.30 -5.06 5.35
N ARG A 115 -1.14 -5.34 6.66
CA ARG A 115 -2.29 -5.67 7.53
C ARG A 115 -3.38 -4.60 7.44
N GLY A 116 -4.55 -5.00 6.94
CA GLY A 116 -5.69 -4.11 6.79
C GLY A 116 -5.71 -3.29 5.49
N TYR A 117 -4.76 -3.47 4.57
CA TYR A 117 -4.77 -2.82 3.25
C TYR A 117 -4.93 -3.83 2.12
N ARG A 118 -5.64 -3.43 1.08
CA ARG A 118 -5.75 -4.17 -0.18
C ARG A 118 -5.22 -3.31 -1.32
N VAL A 119 -4.59 -3.99 -2.27
CA VAL A 119 -4.12 -3.41 -3.52
C VAL A 119 -4.94 -3.97 -4.68
N PHE A 120 -5.23 -3.11 -5.64
CA PHE A 120 -5.91 -3.42 -6.90
C PHE A 120 -4.97 -3.06 -8.05
N ILE A 121 -4.73 -4.02 -8.94
CA ILE A 121 -3.71 -3.90 -9.99
C ILE A 121 -4.38 -3.43 -11.28
N ASN A 122 -3.89 -2.32 -11.84
CA ASN A 122 -4.33 -1.72 -13.10
C ASN A 122 -5.87 -1.62 -13.25
N PRO A 123 -6.62 -1.10 -12.26
CA PRO A 123 -8.03 -0.80 -12.46
C PRO A 123 -8.18 0.32 -13.51
N PRO A 124 -9.23 0.28 -14.34
CA PRO A 124 -9.46 1.28 -15.39
C PRO A 124 -10.17 2.53 -14.82
N LEU A 125 -9.47 3.25 -13.93
CA LEU A 125 -9.93 4.48 -13.28
C LEU A 125 -9.45 5.74 -14.00
#